data_AF-A0ABD2ZG16-F1
#
_entry.id   AF-A0ABD2ZG16-F1
#
_cell.length_a   1.000
_cell.length_b   1.000
_cell.length_c   1.000
_cell.angle_alpha   90.00
_cell.angle_beta   90.00
_cell.angle_gamma   90.00
#
_symmetry.space_group_name_H-M   'P 1'
#
loop_
_entity.id
_entity.type
_entity.pdbx_description
1 polymer ?
#
loop_
_entity_poly.entity_id
_entity_poly.type
_entity_poly.pdbx_seq_one_letter_code
_entity_poly.pdbx_strand_id
1 'polypeptide(L)' 'MVSNKAEKVGRNPNATVVDECDSRNGCDKEHAGQPPCDNNIVDGSSAVWKALGLNEDDGRVSVAWSIA' A
#
# COMPACT_ATOMS: atom_id res chain seq x y z
N MET A 1 -21.06 14.33 -20.39
CA MET A 1 -20.50 14.55 -19.04
C MET A 1 -19.02 14.75 -19.21
N VAL A 2 -18.50 15.92 -18.84
CA VAL A 2 -17.05 16.18 -18.91
C VAL A 2 -16.43 15.53 -17.68
N SER A 3 -15.84 14.34 -17.85
CA SER A 3 -15.01 13.76 -16.80
C SER A 3 -13.65 14.43 -16.90
N ASN A 4 -13.45 15.49 -16.13
CA ASN A 4 -12.11 16.00 -15.86
C ASN A 4 -11.31 14.86 -15.22
N LYS A 5 -10.47 14.15 -15.99
CA LYS A 5 -9.34 13.45 -15.41
C LYS A 5 -8.39 14.54 -14.94
N ALA A 6 -8.48 14.89 -13.66
CA ALA A 6 -7.33 15.48 -12.98
C ALA A 6 -6.20 14.46 -13.12
N GLU A 7 -5.16 14.80 -13.86
CA GLU A 7 -3.88 14.11 -13.73
C GLU A 7 -3.50 14.22 -12.25
N LYS A 8 -3.45 13.08 -11.53
CA LYS A 8 -2.98 13.07 -10.16
C LYS A 8 -1.53 13.56 -10.19
N VAL A 9 -1.29 14.83 -9.82
CA VAL A 9 0.04 15.30 -9.44
C VAL A 9 0.55 14.31 -8.40
N GLY A 10 1.69 13.67 -8.69
CA GLY A 10 2.26 12.65 -7.82
C GLY A 10 2.47 13.23 -6.43
N ARG A 11 1.81 12.64 -5.43
CA ARG A 11 2.11 12.94 -4.02
C ARG A 11 3.20 11.97 -3.57
N ASN A 12 4.22 12.48 -2.89
CA ASN A 12 5.40 11.71 -2.48
C ASN A 12 5.67 11.90 -0.98
N PRO A 13 4.78 11.43 -0.09
CA PRO A 13 5.02 11.52 1.35
C PRO A 13 6.16 10.57 1.77
N ASN A 14 6.94 10.99 2.77
CA ASN A 14 7.85 10.09 3.46
C ASN A 14 7.08 9.22 4.47
N ALA A 15 7.51 7.97 4.62
CA ALA A 15 7.00 7.03 5.61
C ALA A 15 8.16 6.23 6.21
N THR A 16 8.00 5.76 7.44
CA THR A 16 8.99 4.93 8.14
C THR A 16 8.61 3.45 8.00
N VAL A 17 9.58 2.60 7.65
CA VAL A 17 9.41 1.14 7.70
C VAL A 17 9.38 0.71 9.17
N VAL A 18 8.31 0.05 9.61
CA VAL A 18 8.10 -0.34 11.01
C VAL A 18 7.79 -1.82 11.21
N ASP A 19 7.49 -2.55 10.13
CA ASP A 19 7.10 -3.96 10.18
C ASP A 19 7.43 -4.69 8.86
N GLU A 20 7.34 -6.02 8.88
CA GLU A 20 7.49 -6.89 7.72
C GLU A 20 6.13 -7.39 7.23
N CYS A 21 5.89 -7.31 5.91
CA CYS A 21 4.84 -8.08 5.25
C CYS A 21 5.42 -9.45 4.85
N ASP A 22 5.21 -10.48 5.68
CA ASP A 22 5.87 -11.78 5.54
C ASP A 22 5.45 -12.49 4.25
N SER A 23 6.41 -12.68 3.33
CA SER A 23 6.21 -13.35 2.03
C SER A 23 6.59 -14.83 2.03
N ARG A 24 6.97 -15.38 3.19
CA ARG A 24 7.42 -16.77 3.37
C ARG A 24 6.39 -17.62 4.10
N ASN A 25 5.75 -17.06 5.13
CA ASN A 25 4.83 -17.79 6.00
C ASN A 25 3.39 -17.26 5.85
N GLY A 26 2.42 -18.13 6.17
CA GLY A 26 1.00 -17.86 6.00
C GLY A 26 0.18 -19.14 5.88
N CYS A 27 -1.13 -19.01 5.68
CA CYS A 27 -2.10 -20.10 5.61
C CYS A 27 -2.15 -20.99 6.87
N ASP A 28 -1.77 -20.44 8.02
CA ASP A 28 -1.75 -21.11 9.32
C ASP A 28 -2.51 -20.31 10.38
N LYS A 29 -2.57 -20.83 11.61
CA LYS A 29 -3.32 -20.17 12.70
C LYS A 29 -2.65 -18.91 13.23
N GLU A 30 -1.33 -18.84 13.19
CA GLU A 30 -0.57 -17.68 13.68
C GLU A 30 -0.82 -16.47 12.78
N HIS A 31 -0.98 -16.71 11.48
CA HIS A 31 -1.31 -15.71 10.47
C HIS A 31 -2.82 -15.58 10.20
N ALA A 32 -3.68 -16.08 11.11
CA ALA A 32 -5.15 -16.04 10.99
C ALA A 32 -5.70 -16.61 9.66
N GLY A 33 -5.00 -17.57 9.06
CA GLY A 33 -5.33 -18.20 7.78
C GLY A 33 -5.08 -17.31 6.55
N GLN A 34 -4.49 -16.12 6.73
CA GLN A 34 -4.15 -15.24 5.61
C GLN A 34 -2.97 -15.83 4.82
N PRO A 35 -2.96 -15.71 3.48
CA PRO A 35 -1.85 -16.18 2.68
C PRO A 35 -0.58 -15.35 2.95
N PRO A 36 0.60 -15.88 2.61
CA PRO A 36 1.82 -15.08 2.58
C PRO A 36 1.64 -13.82 1.73
N CYS A 37 2.33 -12.76 2.11
CA CYS A 37 2.36 -11.50 1.39
C CYS A 37 3.03 -11.64 0.02
N ASP A 38 2.60 -10.84 -0.96
CA ASP A 38 3.30 -10.76 -2.25
C ASP A 38 4.66 -10.08 -2.08
N ASN A 39 5.64 -10.46 -2.90
CA ASN A 39 7.04 -10.04 -2.75
C ASN A 39 7.35 -8.58 -3.13
N ASN A 40 6.35 -7.82 -3.56
CA ASN A 40 6.47 -6.45 -4.06
C ASN A 40 5.48 -5.49 -3.40
N ILE A 41 5.06 -5.80 -2.17
CA ILE A 41 4.07 -5.02 -1.41
C ILE A 41 4.77 -4.00 -0.50
N VAL A 42 4.24 -2.79 -0.50
CA VAL A 42 4.43 -1.80 0.57
C VAL A 42 3.10 -1.70 1.28
N ASP A 43 2.99 -2.27 2.48
CA ASP A 43 1.76 -2.22 3.25
C ASP A 43 1.70 -0.91 4.05
N GLY A 44 0.76 -0.04 3.69
CA GLY A 44 0.70 1.34 4.13
C GLY A 44 -0.44 1.59 5.10
N SER A 45 -0.17 2.29 6.20
CA SER A 45 -1.22 2.74 7.11
C SER A 45 -2.19 3.73 6.45
N SER A 46 -3.40 3.89 7.00
CA SER A 46 -4.40 4.86 6.50
C SER A 46 -3.85 6.30 6.39
N ALA A 47 -2.86 6.65 7.21
CA ALA A 47 -2.17 7.95 7.10
C ALA A 47 -1.39 8.09 5.78
N VAL A 48 -0.72 7.03 5.32
CA VAL A 48 -0.01 6.99 4.04
C VAL A 48 -0.99 7.11 2.87
N TRP A 49 -2.08 6.35 2.89
CA TRP A 49 -3.15 6.43 1.88
C TRP A 49 -3.74 7.84 1.77
N LYS A 50 -4.08 8.45 2.91
CA LYS A 50 -4.59 9.83 2.97
C LYS A 50 -3.58 10.84 2.45
N ALA A 51 -2.30 10.71 2.82
CA ALA A 51 -1.23 11.59 2.35
C ALA A 51 -1.05 11.48 0.82
N LEU A 52 -1.13 10.27 0.26
CA LEU A 52 -1.12 10.01 -1.17
C LEU A 52 -2.40 10.45 -1.90
N GLY A 53 -3.49 10.73 -1.17
CA GLY A 53 -4.79 11.06 -1.77
C GLY A 53 -5.40 9.86 -2.52
N LEU A 54 -5.23 8.67 -1.95
CA LEU A 54 -5.77 7.42 -2.45
C LEU A 54 -6.97 6.99 -1.61
N ASN A 55 -7.84 6.16 -2.20
CA ASN A 55 -8.97 5.57 -1.50
C ASN A 55 -8.59 4.16 -1.03
N GLU A 56 -8.65 3.89 0.27
CA GLU A 56 -8.32 2.58 0.85
C GLU A 56 -9.24 1.46 0.32
N ASP A 57 -10.48 1.79 -0.06
CA ASP A 57 -11.43 0.83 -0.65
C ASP A 57 -11.00 0.30 -2.01
N ASP A 58 -10.02 0.95 -2.68
CA ASP A 58 -9.42 0.42 -3.91
C ASP A 58 -8.62 -0.88 -3.64
N GLY A 59 -8.26 -1.12 -2.38
CA GLY A 59 -7.57 -2.31 -1.89
C GLY A 59 -6.08 -2.37 -2.26
N ARG A 60 -5.74 -2.20 -3.54
CA ARG A 60 -4.36 -2.18 -4.04
C ARG A 60 -4.20 -1.17 -5.17
N VAL A 61 -3.09 -0.44 -5.15
CA VAL A 61 -2.70 0.48 -6.23
C VAL A 61 -1.22 0.31 -6.57
N SER A 62 -0.84 0.63 -7.81
CA SER A 62 0.57 0.67 -8.19
C SER A 62 1.24 1.91 -7.63
N VAL A 63 2.39 1.72 -6.99
CA VAL A 63 3.24 2.79 -6.44
C VAL A 63 4.69 2.54 -6.80
N ALA A 64 5.51 3.59 -6.75
CA ALA A 64 6.96 3.50 -6.73
C ALA A 64 7.46 4.10 -5.42
N TRP A 65 8.55 3.56 -4.88
CA TRP A 65 9.18 4.03 -3.66
C TRP A 65 10.69 4.06 -3.83
N SER A 66 11.33 4.92 -3.04
CA SER A 66 12.77 4.98 -2.88
C SER A 66 13.09 5.28 -1.43
N ILE A 67 14.33 5.00 -1.02
CA ILE A 67 14.82 5.49 0.27
C ILE A 67 14.92 7.02 0.21
N ALA A 68 14.46 7.68 1.27
CA ALA A 68 14.50 9.14 1.44
C ALA A 68 15.65 9.56 2.35
#